data_AF-A0A2P6MP19-F1
#
_entry.id   AF-A0A2P6MP19-F1
#
_cell.length_a   1.000
_cell.length_b   1.000
_cell.length_c   1.000
_cell.angle_alpha   90.00
_cell.angle_beta   90.00
_cell.angle_gamma   90.00
#
_symmetry.space_group_name_H-M   'P 1'
#
loop_
_entity.id
_entity.type
_entity.pdbx_description
1 polymer ?
#
loop_
_entity_poly.entity_id
_entity_poly.type
_entity_poly.pdbx_seq_one_letter_code
_entity_poly.pdbx_strand_id
1 'polypeptide(L)'
;MLRALTRTTRSLKSDHIQKRHPALPQRRQHSNHDQVTLSHLEFINVPPSMKDTILKDNEIRIIPNFITPDEEESLMNEVKYEENHWDKVIVDFRETEKTRWKEENESIFRRMREMFDTNIKWLPGVHILDLTEKGYIGPHVDSIKFSGSIISGISLLSDCVMKLTPHSIPPVISGTSTPTILMHLPRGSLYWQ
;
A
#
# COMPACT_ATOMS: atom_id res chain seq x y z
N MET A 1 3.24 -2.08 -15.13
CA MET A 1 2.73 -2.33 -13.76
C MET A 1 1.59 -1.38 -13.51
N LEU A 2 0.38 -1.89 -13.23
CA LEU A 2 -0.75 -1.03 -12.88
C LEU A 2 -1.05 -1.15 -11.38
N ARG A 3 -1.27 -0.03 -10.69
CA ARG A 3 -1.69 0.03 -9.29
C ARG A 3 -3.03 0.73 -9.16
N ALA A 4 -4.00 0.06 -8.55
CA ALA A 4 -5.21 0.72 -8.04
C ALA A 4 -4.98 1.04 -6.56
N LEU A 5 -4.69 2.31 -6.27
CA LEU A 5 -4.45 2.84 -4.94
C LEU A 5 -5.73 3.44 -4.38
N THR A 6 -6.18 2.90 -3.26
CA THR A 6 -7.18 3.52 -2.41
C THR A 6 -6.50 4.21 -1.24
N ARG A 7 -6.83 5.48 -1.04
CA ARG A 7 -6.26 6.33 0.00
C ARG A 7 -7.29 6.63 1.07
N THR A 8 -6.86 6.98 2.28
CA THR A 8 -7.76 7.38 3.37
C THR A 8 -7.82 8.90 3.52
N THR A 9 -8.91 9.44 4.08
CA THR A 9 -9.03 10.85 4.46
C THR A 9 -8.55 11.07 5.89
N ARG A 10 -8.15 12.30 6.19
CA ARG A 10 -7.73 12.77 7.53
C ARG A 10 -8.69 12.28 8.63
N SER A 11 -8.17 11.53 9.61
CA SER A 11 -8.79 11.49 10.93
C SER A 11 -8.60 12.87 11.57
N LEU A 12 -9.67 13.65 11.68
CA LEU A 12 -9.67 14.87 12.49
C LEU A 12 -9.56 14.47 13.96
N LYS A 13 -8.33 14.24 14.43
CA LYS A 13 -8.01 14.45 15.84
C LYS A 13 -7.07 15.63 15.90
N SER A 14 -7.66 16.77 16.21
CA SER A 14 -6.99 17.99 16.62
C SER A 14 -6.13 17.72 17.87
N ASP A 15 -4.90 18.21 17.76
CA ASP A 15 -3.99 18.69 18.80
C ASP A 15 -3.42 17.72 19.85
N HIS A 16 -2.07 17.73 19.87
CA HIS A 16 -1.14 17.29 20.89
C HIS A 16 -1.63 16.21 21.86
N ILE A 17 -1.12 14.99 21.67
CA ILE A 17 -0.38 14.20 22.66
C ILE A 17 0.19 12.99 21.90
N GLN A 18 1.46 12.65 22.13
CA GLN A 18 1.98 11.30 21.96
C GLN A 18 1.10 10.33 22.75
N LYS A 19 0.06 9.76 22.13
CA LYS A 19 -0.73 8.69 22.70
C LYS A 19 -0.73 7.56 21.69
N ARG A 20 0.15 6.60 21.99
CA ARG A 20 0.12 5.24 21.44
C ARG A 20 -1.33 4.82 21.30
N HIS A 21 -1.72 4.43 20.08
CA HIS A 21 -3.02 3.83 19.86
C HIS A 21 -3.17 2.63 20.81
N PRO A 22 -4.32 2.47 21.49
CA PRO A 22 -4.54 1.28 22.30
C PRO A 22 -4.49 0.07 21.36
N ALA A 23 -3.71 -0.94 21.76
CA ALA A 23 -3.58 -2.19 21.02
C ALA A 23 -4.98 -2.75 20.68
N LEU A 24 -5.19 -3.05 19.40
CA LEU A 24 -6.35 -3.80 18.94
C LEU A 24 -6.44 -5.11 19.74
N PRO A 25 -7.64 -5.50 20.23
CA PRO A 25 -7.80 -6.71 21.03
C PRO A 25 -7.36 -7.94 20.23
N GLN A 26 -6.38 -8.66 20.77
CA GLN A 26 -5.83 -9.86 20.14
C GLN A 26 -6.81 -11.04 20.18
N ARG A 27 -6.63 -11.90 19.15
CA ARG A 27 -6.91 -13.35 19.03
C ARG A 27 -8.26 -13.69 18.37
N ARG A 28 -8.31 -14.30 17.16
CA ARG A 28 -7.97 -15.74 16.94
C ARG A 28 -7.73 -16.18 15.47
N GLN A 29 -7.28 -15.33 14.53
CA GLN A 29 -6.92 -15.77 13.15
C GLN A 29 -5.62 -15.15 12.55
N HIS A 30 -4.83 -14.40 13.32
CA HIS A 30 -3.73 -13.59 12.77
C HIS A 30 -2.46 -14.36 12.33
N SER A 31 -2.22 -15.58 12.83
CA SER A 31 -0.91 -16.24 12.63
C SER A 31 -0.61 -16.64 11.18
N ASN A 32 -1.64 -16.98 10.40
CA ASN A 32 -1.44 -17.42 9.01
C ASN A 32 -1.19 -16.24 8.07
N HIS A 33 -1.91 -15.13 8.26
CA HIS A 33 -1.73 -13.91 7.47
C HIS A 33 -0.38 -13.22 7.74
N ASP A 34 0.09 -13.26 8.99
CA ASP A 34 1.42 -12.78 9.35
C ASP A 34 2.51 -13.60 8.63
N GLN A 35 2.36 -14.93 8.60
CA GLN A 35 3.32 -15.81 7.94
C GLN A 35 3.33 -15.63 6.41
N VAL A 36 2.15 -15.46 5.79
CA VAL A 36 2.02 -15.14 4.36
C VAL A 36 2.64 -13.78 4.05
N THR A 37 2.43 -12.77 4.90
CA THR A 37 3.08 -11.46 4.69
C THR A 37 4.59 -11.62 4.74
N LEU A 38 5.12 -12.28 5.77
CA LEU A 38 6.56 -12.50 5.95
C LEU A 38 7.22 -13.24 4.78
N SER A 39 6.52 -14.16 4.11
CA SER A 39 7.08 -14.88 2.95
C SER A 39 7.25 -13.99 1.71
N HIS A 40 6.68 -12.78 1.71
CA HIS A 40 6.80 -11.80 0.63
C HIS A 40 7.70 -10.62 1.01
N LEU A 41 8.43 -10.70 2.14
CA LEU A 41 9.30 -9.64 2.62
C LEU A 41 10.76 -10.09 2.68
N GLU A 42 11.64 -9.31 2.05
CA GLU A 42 13.08 -9.40 2.24
C GLU A 42 13.56 -8.28 3.17
N PHE A 43 14.30 -8.63 4.21
CA PHE A 43 14.83 -7.69 5.18
C PHE A 43 16.34 -7.53 5.00
N ILE A 44 16.79 -6.34 4.63
CA ILE A 44 18.20 -6.02 4.37
C ILE A 44 18.67 -5.04 5.45
N ASN A 45 19.74 -5.40 6.17
CA ASN A 45 20.28 -4.60 7.28
C ASN A 45 19.26 -4.29 8.40
N VAL A 46 18.23 -5.14 8.55
CA VAL A 46 17.25 -5.04 9.63
C VAL A 46 17.54 -6.11 10.69
N PRO A 47 17.97 -5.72 11.90
CA PRO A 47 18.11 -6.63 13.03
C PRO A 47 16.87 -7.50 13.24
N PRO A 48 17.01 -8.83 13.46
CA PRO A 48 15.88 -9.74 13.64
C PRO A 48 14.89 -9.29 14.72
N SER A 49 15.39 -8.69 15.80
CA SER A 49 14.58 -8.17 16.92
C SER A 49 13.66 -7.00 16.54
N MET A 50 13.91 -6.32 15.42
CA MET A 50 13.09 -5.19 14.98
C MET A 50 12.06 -5.55 13.91
N LYS A 51 12.13 -6.76 13.32
CA LYS A 51 11.24 -7.15 12.21
C LYS A 51 9.76 -7.07 12.63
N ASP A 52 9.40 -7.72 13.73
CA ASP A 52 8.02 -7.74 14.21
C ASP A 52 7.50 -6.35 14.61
N THR A 53 8.36 -5.52 15.20
CA THR A 53 8.03 -4.16 15.59
C THR A 53 7.78 -3.30 14.35
N ILE A 54 8.65 -3.38 13.33
CA ILE A 54 8.47 -2.61 12.09
C ILE A 54 7.16 -3.02 11.39
N LEU A 55 6.84 -4.32 11.33
CA LEU A 55 5.59 -4.77 10.70
C LEU A 55 4.35 -4.30 11.46
N LYS A 56 4.37 -4.37 12.79
CA LYS A 56 3.23 -3.96 13.63
C LYS A 56 3.04 -2.45 13.65
N ASP A 57 4.12 -1.70 13.81
CA ASP A 57 4.06 -0.24 13.97
C ASP A 57 3.75 0.48 12.66
N ASN A 58 4.03 -0.15 11.50
CA ASN A 58 3.75 0.39 10.18
C ASN A 58 2.64 -0.39 9.46
N GLU A 59 1.92 -1.27 10.16
CA GLU A 59 0.80 -2.07 9.66
C GLU A 59 1.05 -2.76 8.29
N ILE A 60 2.31 -3.14 8.01
CA ILE A 60 2.72 -3.67 6.70
C ILE A 60 2.10 -5.04 6.46
N ARG A 61 1.37 -5.16 5.34
CA ARG A 61 0.59 -6.36 5.01
C ARG A 61 0.58 -6.63 3.51
N ILE A 62 0.57 -7.92 3.15
CA ILE A 62 0.42 -8.40 1.77
C ILE A 62 -0.52 -9.59 1.77
N ILE A 63 -1.51 -9.56 0.88
CA ILE A 63 -2.44 -10.65 0.60
C ILE A 63 -2.27 -11.03 -0.87
N PRO A 64 -1.57 -12.13 -1.18
CA PRO A 64 -1.45 -12.62 -2.54
C PRO A 64 -2.80 -13.13 -3.05
N ASN A 65 -3.02 -13.09 -4.37
CA ASN A 65 -4.24 -13.57 -5.01
C ASN A 65 -5.53 -12.97 -4.41
N PHE A 66 -5.49 -11.68 -4.04
CA PHE A 66 -6.65 -10.97 -3.52
C PHE A 66 -7.73 -10.76 -4.58
N ILE A 67 -7.32 -10.57 -5.83
CA ILE A 67 -8.22 -10.58 -6.99
C ILE A 67 -7.96 -11.77 -7.91
N THR A 68 -8.99 -12.19 -8.61
CA THR A 68 -8.89 -13.20 -9.67
C THR A 68 -8.45 -12.58 -11.00
N PRO A 69 -7.99 -13.40 -11.98
CA PRO A 69 -7.72 -12.91 -13.34
C PRO A 69 -8.93 -12.24 -14.00
N ASP A 70 -10.15 -12.76 -13.78
CA ASP A 70 -11.38 -12.19 -14.34
C ASP A 70 -11.72 -10.83 -13.70
N GLU A 71 -11.52 -10.71 -12.38
CA GLU A 71 -11.66 -9.44 -11.65
C GLU A 71 -10.64 -8.40 -12.15
N GLU A 72 -9.39 -8.82 -12.39
CA GLU A 72 -8.37 -7.97 -12.98
C GLU A 72 -8.74 -7.52 -14.40
N GLU A 73 -9.19 -8.43 -15.26
CA GLU A 73 -9.62 -8.10 -16.62
C GLU A 73 -10.80 -7.12 -16.62
N SER A 74 -11.78 -7.31 -15.73
CA SER A 74 -12.89 -6.36 -15.59
C SER A 74 -12.42 -4.96 -15.17
N LEU A 75 -11.49 -4.87 -14.20
CA LEU A 75 -10.89 -3.59 -13.81
C LEU A 75 -10.19 -2.92 -15.00
N MET A 76 -9.37 -3.68 -15.74
CA MET A 76 -8.63 -3.17 -16.91
C MET A 76 -9.56 -2.64 -18.00
N ASN A 77 -10.67 -3.32 -18.26
CA ASN A 77 -11.63 -2.94 -19.30
C ASN A 77 -12.43 -1.67 -18.94
N GLU A 78 -12.52 -1.31 -17.65
CA GLU A 78 -13.25 -0.12 -17.20
C GLU A 78 -12.36 1.13 -17.10
N VAL A 79 -11.04 0.96 -16.94
CA VAL A 79 -10.10 2.08 -16.77
C VAL A 79 -9.88 2.81 -18.10
N LYS A 80 -9.99 4.15 -18.04
CA LYS A 80 -9.61 5.05 -19.14
C LYS A 80 -8.61 6.06 -18.60
N TYR A 81 -7.41 6.06 -19.15
CA TYR A 81 -6.34 6.97 -18.73
C TYR A 81 -6.52 8.35 -19.33
N GLU A 82 -6.06 9.37 -18.61
CA GLU A 82 -5.92 10.70 -19.18
C GLU A 82 -4.56 10.81 -19.89
N GLU A 83 -4.46 11.76 -20.82
CA GLU A 83 -3.22 12.01 -21.55
C GLU A 83 -2.35 13.05 -20.82
N ASN A 84 -1.03 12.86 -20.87
CA ASN A 84 0.00 13.83 -20.46
C ASN A 84 0.03 14.21 -18.97
N HIS A 85 0.44 13.28 -18.10
CA HIS A 85 0.85 13.60 -16.73
C HIS A 85 2.37 13.77 -16.64
N TRP A 86 2.81 14.74 -15.84
CA TRP A 86 4.21 14.96 -15.51
C TRP A 86 4.34 14.99 -13.99
N ASP A 87 4.93 13.94 -13.41
CA ASP A 87 5.24 13.85 -11.99
C ASP A 87 6.77 13.88 -11.79
N LYS A 88 7.25 14.42 -10.67
CA LYS A 88 8.69 14.52 -10.38
C LYS A 88 9.28 13.23 -9.81
N VAL A 89 8.43 12.35 -9.31
CA VAL A 89 8.76 11.10 -8.62
C VAL A 89 8.45 9.90 -9.50
N ILE A 90 7.37 9.98 -10.29
CA ILE A 90 6.94 8.88 -11.16
C ILE A 90 7.42 9.10 -12.59
N VAL A 91 8.03 8.08 -13.17
CA VAL A 91 8.62 8.11 -14.52
C VAL A 91 7.91 7.09 -15.42
N ASP A 92 7.73 7.46 -16.69
CA ASP A 92 7.09 6.66 -17.77
C ASP A 92 5.78 6.00 -17.34
N PHE A 93 4.79 6.83 -17.02
CA PHE A 93 3.49 6.43 -16.51
C PHE A 93 2.31 7.17 -17.15
N ARG A 94 1.12 6.64 -16.92
CA ARG A 94 -0.17 7.31 -17.12
C ARG A 94 -1.05 7.06 -15.91
N GLU A 95 -1.89 8.03 -15.54
CA GLU A 95 -2.77 7.90 -14.37
C GLU A 95 -4.20 8.34 -14.64
N THR A 96 -5.09 8.02 -13.71
CA THR A 96 -6.45 8.58 -13.64
C THR A 96 -6.98 8.42 -12.22
N GLU A 97 -7.95 9.25 -11.83
CA GLU A 97 -8.71 9.08 -10.60
C GLU A 97 -10.17 8.76 -10.94
N LYS A 98 -10.70 7.67 -10.37
CA LYS A 98 -12.05 7.20 -10.65
C LYS A 98 -12.85 7.03 -9.36
N THR A 99 -14.01 7.67 -9.32
CA THR A 99 -14.92 7.69 -8.16
C THR A 99 -16.16 6.82 -8.33
N ARG A 100 -16.41 6.31 -9.55
CA ARG A 100 -17.58 5.49 -9.86
C ARG A 100 -17.13 4.27 -10.64
N TRP A 101 -17.44 3.09 -10.13
CA TRP A 101 -17.14 1.80 -10.74
C TRP A 101 -18.44 1.06 -11.09
N LYS A 102 -18.38 0.11 -12.04
CA LYS A 102 -19.43 -0.90 -12.18
C LYS A 102 -19.52 -1.73 -10.90
N GLU A 103 -20.69 -2.26 -10.59
CA GLU A 103 -20.92 -3.04 -9.36
C GLU A 103 -19.94 -4.21 -9.18
N GLU A 104 -19.60 -4.90 -10.28
CA GLU A 104 -18.59 -5.96 -10.29
C GLU A 104 -17.22 -5.48 -9.75
N ASN A 105 -16.75 -4.32 -10.20
CA ASN A 105 -15.48 -3.73 -9.76
C ASN A 105 -15.58 -3.02 -8.40
N GLU A 106 -16.71 -2.39 -8.11
CA GLU A 106 -16.97 -1.79 -6.80
C GLU A 106 -16.98 -2.84 -5.69
N SER A 107 -17.42 -4.07 -5.99
CA SER A 107 -17.40 -5.19 -5.06
C SER A 107 -15.97 -5.54 -4.58
N ILE A 108 -14.95 -5.40 -5.44
CA ILE A 108 -13.54 -5.63 -5.11
C ILE A 108 -13.08 -4.59 -4.07
N PHE A 109 -13.35 -3.31 -4.33
CA PHE A 109 -12.98 -2.24 -3.40
C PHE A 109 -13.77 -2.33 -2.09
N ARG A 110 -15.03 -2.76 -2.13
CA ARG A 110 -15.82 -3.03 -0.93
C ARG A 110 -15.21 -4.16 -0.10
N ARG A 111 -14.86 -5.29 -0.73
CA ARG A 111 -14.18 -6.43 -0.09
C ARG A 111 -12.87 -5.98 0.58
N MET A 112 -12.10 -5.12 -0.08
CA MET A 112 -10.89 -4.54 0.48
C MET A 112 -11.18 -3.63 1.68
N ARG A 113 -12.16 -2.73 1.59
CA ARG A 113 -12.51 -1.80 2.70
C ARG A 113 -13.06 -2.52 3.92
N GLU A 114 -13.78 -3.62 3.74
CA GLU A 114 -14.30 -4.49 4.82
C GLU A 114 -13.18 -5.18 5.63
N MET A 115 -11.94 -5.17 5.14
CA MET A 115 -10.78 -5.66 5.89
C MET A 115 -10.29 -4.71 6.98
N PHE A 116 -10.80 -3.48 7.00
CA PHE A 116 -10.37 -2.44 7.92
C PHE A 116 -11.49 -2.05 8.89
N ASP A 117 -11.11 -1.39 9.97
CA ASP A 117 -12.06 -0.87 10.96
C ASP A 117 -13.08 0.10 10.31
N THR A 118 -14.32 0.04 10.78
CA THR A 118 -15.43 0.88 10.27
C THR A 118 -15.26 2.37 10.55
N ASN A 119 -14.27 2.75 11.36
CA ASN A 119 -13.93 4.14 11.66
C ASN A 119 -13.01 4.78 10.59
N ILE A 120 -12.48 4.00 9.65
CA ILE A 120 -11.67 4.51 8.55
C ILE A 120 -12.57 5.17 7.51
N LYS A 121 -12.22 6.40 7.14
CA LYS A 121 -12.87 7.13 6.05
C LYS A 121 -12.01 7.07 4.81
N TRP A 122 -12.43 6.30 3.82
CA TRP A 122 -11.76 6.21 2.53
C TRP A 122 -11.99 7.48 1.69
N LEU A 123 -11.00 7.87 0.90
CA LEU A 123 -11.19 8.83 -0.17
C LEU A 123 -12.14 8.22 -1.21
N PRO A 124 -13.04 9.02 -1.80
CA PRO A 124 -14.00 8.51 -2.77
C PRO A 124 -13.34 8.08 -4.09
N GLY A 125 -12.21 8.69 -4.43
CA GLY A 125 -11.44 8.35 -5.63
C GLY A 125 -10.48 7.20 -5.40
N VAL A 126 -10.54 6.23 -6.31
CA VAL A 126 -9.47 5.25 -6.50
C VAL A 126 -8.48 5.86 -7.49
N HIS A 127 -7.22 5.97 -7.09
CA HIS A 127 -6.14 6.43 -7.94
C HIS A 127 -5.56 5.25 -8.72
N ILE A 128 -5.57 5.32 -10.04
CA ILE A 128 -5.08 4.26 -10.92
C ILE A 128 -3.80 4.75 -11.60
N LEU A 129 -2.71 4.03 -11.39
CA LEU A 129 -1.38 4.37 -11.89
C LEU A 129 -0.80 3.26 -12.75
N ASP A 130 -0.57 3.50 -14.03
CA ASP A 130 -0.02 2.54 -14.99
C ASP A 130 1.40 2.93 -15.40
N LEU A 131 2.36 2.12 -14.98
CA LEU A 131 3.77 2.22 -15.33
C LEU A 131 4.07 1.36 -16.57
N THR A 132 4.84 1.91 -17.50
CA THR A 132 5.44 1.11 -18.57
C THR A 132 6.48 0.13 -18.02
N GLU A 133 7.04 -0.72 -18.88
CA GLU A 133 8.13 -1.65 -18.51
C GLU A 133 9.35 -0.94 -17.92
N LYS A 134 9.63 0.30 -18.35
CA LYS A 134 10.74 1.12 -17.85
C LYS A 134 10.31 2.12 -16.76
N GLY A 135 9.00 2.22 -16.52
CA GLY A 135 8.44 3.15 -15.56
C GLY A 135 8.73 2.72 -14.12
N TYR A 136 8.90 3.70 -13.25
CA TYR A 136 9.16 3.47 -11.83
C TYR A 136 8.63 4.62 -10.98
N ILE A 137 8.47 4.34 -9.70
CA ILE A 137 8.14 5.33 -8.68
C ILE A 137 9.39 5.54 -7.82
N GLY A 138 9.93 6.75 -7.85
CA GLY A 138 11.09 7.15 -7.05
C GLY A 138 10.81 7.17 -5.54
N PRO A 139 11.86 7.28 -4.70
CA PRO A 139 11.71 7.40 -3.26
C PRO A 139 10.89 8.63 -2.87
N HIS A 140 9.82 8.44 -2.12
CA HIS A 140 8.97 9.53 -1.61
C HIS A 140 8.22 9.07 -0.35
N VAL A 141 7.63 10.04 0.33
CA VAL A 141 6.63 9.80 1.38
C VAL A 141 5.35 10.46 0.90
N ASP A 142 4.27 9.69 0.85
CA ASP A 142 2.95 10.19 0.51
C ASP A 142 2.54 11.33 1.47
N SER A 143 1.89 12.34 0.92
CA SER A 143 1.44 13.46 1.74
C SER A 143 0.32 13.02 2.68
N ILE A 144 0.53 13.14 3.99
CA ILE A 144 -0.49 12.84 5.01
C ILE A 144 -1.79 13.63 4.74
N LYS A 145 -1.68 14.84 4.18
CA LYS A 145 -2.84 15.68 3.83
C LYS A 145 -3.73 15.02 2.76
N PHE A 146 -3.15 14.25 1.85
CA PHE A 146 -3.82 13.67 0.69
C PHE A 146 -4.00 12.15 0.76
N SER A 147 -3.21 11.44 1.56
CA SER A 147 -3.24 9.97 1.63
C SER A 147 -3.78 9.41 2.95
N GLY A 148 -3.87 10.24 4.00
CA GLY A 148 -4.33 9.81 5.32
C GLY A 148 -3.30 8.96 6.06
N SER A 149 -3.78 8.01 6.88
CA SER A 149 -2.92 7.15 7.72
C SER A 149 -2.63 5.78 7.11
N ILE A 150 -3.41 5.35 6.12
CA ILE A 150 -3.26 4.06 5.44
C ILE A 150 -3.31 4.29 3.93
N ILE A 151 -2.40 3.61 3.22
CA ILE A 151 -2.43 3.47 1.76
C ILE A 151 -2.62 1.99 1.45
N SER A 152 -3.70 1.67 0.73
CA SER A 152 -4.02 0.32 0.31
C SER A 152 -3.98 0.23 -1.22
N GLY A 153 -3.21 -0.72 -1.75
CA GLY A 153 -2.96 -0.86 -3.18
C GLY A 153 -3.18 -2.27 -3.69
N ILE A 154 -3.78 -2.39 -4.87
CA ILE A 154 -3.90 -3.64 -5.61
C ILE A 154 -2.90 -3.62 -6.78
N SER A 155 -2.05 -4.63 -6.86
CA SER A 155 -1.05 -4.77 -7.94
C SER A 155 -1.62 -5.55 -9.11
N LEU A 156 -1.57 -5.00 -10.31
CA LEU A 156 -2.14 -5.56 -11.53
C LEU A 156 -1.08 -5.74 -12.63
N LEU A 157 -1.38 -6.60 -13.59
CA LEU A 157 -0.63 -6.93 -14.82
C LEU A 157 0.70 -7.67 -14.61
N SER A 158 1.53 -7.22 -13.68
CA SER A 158 2.90 -7.74 -13.48
C SER A 158 3.32 -7.64 -12.02
N ASP A 159 4.15 -8.58 -11.59
CA ASP A 159 4.80 -8.53 -10.29
C ASP A 159 5.66 -7.27 -10.14
N CYS A 160 5.81 -6.80 -8.91
CA CYS A 160 6.71 -5.71 -8.61
C CYS A 160 7.35 -5.78 -7.23
N VAL A 161 8.33 -4.90 -7.00
CA VAL A 161 8.98 -4.75 -5.70
C VAL A 161 8.79 -3.32 -5.21
N MET A 162 8.24 -3.17 -4.00
CA MET A 162 8.25 -1.90 -3.28
C MET A 162 9.39 -1.92 -2.27
N LYS A 163 10.27 -0.91 -2.35
CA LYS A 163 11.39 -0.75 -1.42
C LYS A 163 11.02 0.28 -0.35
N LEU A 164 11.00 -0.14 0.90
CA LEU A 164 10.77 0.73 2.05
C LEU A 164 12.08 1.01 2.79
N THR A 165 12.35 2.27 3.05
CA THR A 165 13.47 2.75 3.88
C THR A 165 12.98 3.83 4.82
N PRO A 166 13.53 3.94 6.04
CA PRO A 166 13.17 5.03 6.94
C PRO A 166 13.38 6.40 6.29
N HIS A 167 12.41 7.30 6.45
CA HIS A 167 12.53 8.68 5.97
C HIS A 167 13.69 9.43 6.65
N SER A 168 13.95 9.11 7.92
CA SER A 168 15.09 9.61 8.70
C SER A 168 15.86 8.45 9.31
N ILE A 169 17.17 8.40 9.09
CA ILE A 169 18.06 7.43 9.74
C ILE A 169 18.31 7.92 11.18
N PRO A 170 17.97 7.15 12.22
CA PRO A 170 18.30 7.52 13.60
C PRO A 170 19.82 7.69 13.76
N PRO A 171 20.31 8.68 14.53
CA PRO A 171 21.74 8.94 14.73
C PRO A 171 22.53 7.70 15.19
N VAL A 172 21.89 6.77 15.90
CA VAL A 172 22.48 5.50 16.40
C VAL A 172 22.93 4.55 15.28
N ILE A 173 22.44 4.72 14.05
CA ILE A 173 22.74 3.85 12.88
C ILE A 173 23.86 4.45 12.02
N SER A 174 24.44 5.60 12.41
CA SER A 174 25.52 6.27 11.69
C SER A 174 26.77 5.38 11.60
N GLY A 175 26.97 4.76 10.42
CA GLY A 175 28.04 3.80 10.15
C GLY A 175 27.56 2.42 9.66
N THR A 176 26.26 2.13 9.71
CA THR A 176 25.67 0.90 9.18
C THR A 176 24.78 1.16 7.97
N SER A 177 24.74 0.22 7.02
CA SER A 177 23.92 0.30 5.81
C SER A 177 22.44 0.51 6.13
N THR A 178 21.74 1.33 5.34
CA THR A 178 20.34 1.71 5.58
C THR A 178 19.44 0.48 5.71
N PRO A 179 18.66 0.34 6.81
CA PRO A 179 17.68 -0.73 6.94
C PRO A 179 16.64 -0.59 5.83
N THR A 180 16.43 -1.68 5.10
CA THR A 180 15.57 -1.73 3.92
C THR A 180 14.67 -2.95 4.00
N ILE A 181 13.40 -2.75 3.63
CA ILE A 181 12.45 -3.84 3.42
C ILE A 181 12.11 -3.85 1.93
N LEU A 182 12.28 -5.00 1.27
CA LEU A 182 11.73 -5.23 -0.05
C LEU A 182 10.42 -5.99 0.11
N MET A 183 9.33 -5.37 -0.33
CA MET A 183 8.01 -5.98 -0.42
C MET A 183 7.83 -6.52 -1.83
N HIS A 184 7.77 -7.85 -1.97
CA HIS A 184 7.40 -8.49 -3.21
C HIS A 184 5.89 -8.44 -3.36
N LEU A 185 5.41 -7.82 -4.42
CA LEU A 185 4.01 -7.57 -4.70
C LEU A 185 3.63 -8.34 -5.96
N PRO A 186 3.18 -9.60 -5.83
CA PRO A 186 2.73 -10.39 -6.98
C PRO A 186 1.54 -9.72 -7.68
N ARG A 187 1.38 -10.01 -8.96
CA ARG A 187 0.14 -9.70 -9.71
C ARG A 187 -1.08 -10.23 -8.94
N GLY A 188 -2.11 -9.42 -8.84
CA GLY A 188 -3.35 -9.70 -8.13
C GLY A 188 -3.26 -9.59 -6.61
N SER A 189 -2.14 -9.13 -6.05
CA SER A 189 -1.99 -8.93 -4.61
C SER A 189 -2.59 -7.62 -4.11
N LEU A 190 -3.12 -7.64 -2.90
CA LEU A 190 -3.45 -6.47 -2.09
C LEU A 190 -2.33 -6.21 -1.10
N TYR A 191 -1.92 -4.97 -0.91
CA TYR A 191 -0.98 -4.57 0.13
C TYR A 191 -1.44 -3.30 0.84
N TRP A 192 -0.98 -3.08 2.07
CA TRP A 192 -1.10 -1.80 2.74
C TRP A 192 0.04 -1.53 3.73
N GLN A 193 0.20 -0.24 4.05
CA GLN A 193 1.12 0.34 5.03
C GLN A 193 0.59 1.70 5.52
#